data_AF-A0A543H8G0-F1
#
_entry.id   AF-A0A543H8G0-F1
#
_cell.length_a   1.000
_cell.length_b   1.000
_cell.length_c   1.000
_cell.angle_alpha   90.00
_cell.angle_beta   90.00
_cell.angle_gamma   90.00
#
_symmetry.space_group_name_H-M   'P 1'
#
loop_
_entity.id
_entity.type
_entity.pdbx_description
1 polymer ?
#
loop_
_entity_poly.entity_id
_entity_poly.type
_entity_poly.pdbx_seq_one_letter_code
_entity_poly.pdbx_strand_id
1 'polypeptide(L)'
;MRSHCALYVDVGYLLAASATRVTGTSLRSGVVVSYPDLVARLVAAAEEASGMPLLRVHWYDSGRRSGGAPDGAQEAIGMLPRVKLRLGRISPQGEQKGVDLRIGLDLAAHGRNRVVDVIYLVSGDDDLCEAVEEAQNHGVQVVLMAVPDRAGKPHAVSKHLIREADDLIVLDGSVVDDTVHVRQLQPEEAPVGSAAAAGAEGGTVVPLPGPRSSEAAATASAGSEPRPTPAMLAGQRPVARAADATGGSARPGSAASRPIWSSSSDGAGSRQTASTSASELELIDEVCRGVISAWSVTASADDRRRMLAERPYIPNDLDRALLLDLSARLGVYDVDEHLRYLLRDHFWEVLGSRPS
;
A
#
# COMPACT_ATOMS: atom_id res chain seq x y z
N MET A 1 -0.12 34.62 -6.52
CA MET A 1 -0.77 33.30 -6.66
C MET A 1 -1.29 32.91 -5.28
N ARG A 2 -2.42 32.22 -5.15
CA ARG A 2 -2.85 31.73 -3.83
C ARG A 2 -1.93 30.58 -3.44
N SER A 3 -1.41 30.61 -2.23
CA SER A 3 -0.68 29.50 -1.63
C SER A 3 -1.63 28.33 -1.37
N HIS A 4 -1.18 27.12 -1.64
CA HIS A 4 -1.96 25.89 -1.43
C HIS A 4 -1.07 24.84 -0.79
N CYS A 5 -1.70 23.91 -0.07
CA CYS A 5 -1.06 22.69 0.40
C CYS A 5 -1.58 21.46 -0.37
N ALA A 6 -0.82 20.37 -0.35
CA ALA A 6 -1.26 19.06 -0.84
C ALA A 6 -1.05 17.98 0.22
N LEU A 7 -1.89 16.95 0.18
CA LEU A 7 -1.80 15.82 1.09
C LEU A 7 -1.41 14.56 0.31
N TYR A 8 -0.41 13.84 0.79
CA TYR A 8 0.08 12.59 0.22
C TYR A 8 -0.14 11.50 1.26
N VAL A 9 -0.94 10.50 0.91
CA VAL A 9 -1.34 9.45 1.83
C VAL A 9 -0.83 8.10 1.36
N ASP A 10 0.13 7.54 2.09
CA ASP A 10 0.38 6.10 2.01
C ASP A 10 -0.71 5.36 2.80
N VAL A 11 -1.59 4.70 2.06
CA VAL A 11 -2.71 3.93 2.62
C VAL A 11 -2.21 2.73 3.42
N GLY A 12 -1.05 2.18 3.04
CA GLY A 12 -0.44 1.08 3.74
C GLY A 12 -0.08 1.46 5.17
N TYR A 13 0.69 2.53 5.32
CA TYR A 13 1.01 3.12 6.62
C TYR A 13 -0.26 3.55 7.38
N LEU A 14 -1.13 4.36 6.76
CA LEU A 14 -2.31 4.92 7.42
C LEU A 14 -3.22 3.83 8.02
N LEU A 15 -3.53 2.79 7.25
CA LEU A 15 -4.41 1.71 7.72
C LEU A 15 -3.73 0.83 8.77
N ALA A 16 -2.44 0.53 8.64
CA ALA A 16 -1.71 -0.27 9.62
C ALA A 16 -1.64 0.47 10.96
N ALA A 17 -1.22 1.74 10.96
CA ALA A 17 -1.12 2.53 12.18
C ALA A 17 -2.48 2.78 12.84
N SER A 18 -3.52 3.01 12.03
CA SER A 18 -4.90 3.14 12.53
C SER A 18 -5.42 1.83 13.13
N ALA A 19 -5.13 0.69 12.51
CA ALA A 19 -5.48 -0.62 13.05
C ALA A 19 -4.79 -0.88 14.40
N THR A 20 -3.51 -0.52 14.53
CA THR A 20 -2.78 -0.67 15.79
C THR A 20 -3.41 0.17 16.90
N ARG A 21 -3.81 1.42 16.60
CA ARG A 21 -4.48 2.29 17.56
C ARG A 21 -5.79 1.67 18.08
N VAL A 22 -6.62 1.18 17.16
CA VAL A 22 -7.99 0.69 17.48
C VAL A 22 -7.95 -0.71 18.07
N THR A 23 -7.23 -1.65 17.43
CA THR A 23 -7.24 -3.08 17.78
C THR A 23 -6.05 -3.54 18.63
N GLY A 24 -4.95 -2.77 18.64
CA GLY A 24 -3.68 -3.18 19.24
C GLY A 24 -2.75 -3.94 18.29
N THR A 25 -3.16 -4.18 17.04
CA THR A 25 -2.36 -4.88 16.02
C THR A 25 -2.40 -4.12 14.69
N SER A 26 -1.35 -4.22 13.87
CA SER A 26 -1.32 -3.58 12.54
C SER A 26 -2.14 -4.32 11.47
N LEU A 27 -2.93 -5.33 11.86
CA LEU A 27 -3.73 -6.15 10.97
C LEU A 27 -4.88 -5.35 10.35
N ARG A 28 -4.71 -4.97 9.08
CA ARG A 28 -5.66 -4.12 8.33
C ARG A 28 -7.01 -4.76 8.09
N SER A 29 -7.08 -6.09 8.00
CA SER A 29 -8.34 -6.83 7.84
C SER A 29 -9.18 -6.81 9.12
N GLY A 30 -8.59 -6.51 10.27
CA GLY A 30 -9.25 -6.37 11.57
C GLY A 30 -10.09 -5.10 11.73
N VAL A 31 -10.09 -4.19 10.74
CA VAL A 31 -10.82 -2.91 10.81
C VAL A 31 -11.74 -2.66 9.62
N VAL A 32 -12.69 -1.74 9.83
CA VAL A 32 -13.57 -1.14 8.82
C VAL A 32 -13.39 0.37 8.91
N VAL A 33 -13.33 1.03 7.76
CA VAL A 33 -12.97 2.46 7.67
C VAL A 33 -14.06 3.23 6.93
N SER A 34 -14.52 4.33 7.50
CA SER A 34 -15.28 5.35 6.77
C SER A 34 -14.31 6.25 5.99
N TYR A 35 -13.99 5.85 4.75
CA TYR A 35 -13.07 6.61 3.90
C TYR A 35 -13.52 8.06 3.61
N PRO A 36 -14.80 8.36 3.35
CA PRO A 36 -15.23 9.74 3.14
C PRO A 36 -14.93 10.64 4.35
N ASP A 37 -15.24 10.15 5.56
CA ASP A 37 -15.04 10.91 6.79
C ASP A 37 -13.55 11.02 7.14
N LEU A 38 -12.79 9.93 6.97
CA LEU A 38 -11.35 9.93 7.20
C LEU A 38 -10.64 10.93 6.27
N VAL A 39 -10.96 10.91 4.97
CA VAL A 39 -10.41 11.88 4.02
C VAL A 39 -10.79 13.30 4.42
N ALA A 40 -12.06 13.55 4.77
CA ALA A 40 -12.51 14.87 5.19
C ALA A 40 -11.74 15.40 6.41
N ARG A 41 -11.50 14.56 7.42
CA ARG A 41 -10.74 14.91 8.63
C ARG A 41 -9.26 15.14 8.35
N LEU A 42 -8.63 14.33 7.50
CA LEU A 42 -7.25 14.55 7.09
C LEU A 42 -7.08 15.87 6.30
N VAL A 43 -8.04 16.20 5.44
CA VAL A 43 -8.06 17.49 4.75
C VAL A 43 -8.17 18.64 5.76
N ALA A 44 -9.11 18.55 6.71
CA ALA A 44 -9.28 19.57 7.73
C ALA A 44 -8.00 19.78 8.55
N ALA A 45 -7.33 18.69 8.97
CA ALA A 45 -6.08 18.76 9.70
C ALA A 45 -4.94 19.44 8.90
N ALA A 46 -4.83 19.15 7.60
CA ALA A 46 -3.84 19.79 6.73
C ALA A 46 -4.12 21.28 6.49
N GLU A 47 -5.39 21.65 6.28
CA GLU A 47 -5.80 23.05 6.09
C GLU A 47 -5.63 23.85 7.39
N GLU A 48 -5.96 23.28 8.54
CA GLU A 48 -5.75 23.89 9.86
C GLU A 48 -4.26 24.12 10.15
N ALA A 49 -3.42 23.11 9.91
CA ALA A 49 -1.98 23.20 10.17
C ALA A 49 -1.27 24.22 9.27
N SER A 50 -1.70 24.36 8.01
CA SER A 50 -1.05 25.28 7.05
C SER A 50 -1.68 26.67 7.02
N GLY A 51 -2.95 26.81 7.42
CA GLY A 51 -3.76 28.00 7.12
C GLY A 51 -4.01 28.20 5.62
N MET A 52 -3.78 27.18 4.79
CA MET A 52 -3.89 27.23 3.34
C MET A 52 -5.00 26.29 2.83
N PRO A 53 -5.67 26.62 1.72
CA PRO A 53 -6.61 25.70 1.10
C PRO A 53 -5.88 24.47 0.52
N LEU A 54 -6.46 23.28 0.72
CA LEU A 54 -5.95 22.05 0.14
C LEU A 54 -6.25 21.99 -1.36
N LEU A 55 -5.20 21.82 -2.17
CA LEU A 55 -5.33 21.62 -3.61
C LEU A 55 -5.89 20.23 -3.94
N ARG A 56 -5.29 19.17 -3.37
CA ARG A 56 -5.60 17.78 -3.70
C ARG A 56 -5.07 16.81 -2.64
N VAL A 57 -5.80 15.71 -2.45
CA VAL A 57 -5.32 14.51 -1.76
C VAL A 57 -4.81 13.51 -2.80
N HIS A 58 -3.52 13.19 -2.73
CA HIS A 58 -2.90 12.11 -3.48
C HIS A 58 -2.97 10.84 -2.63
N TRP A 59 -3.82 9.90 -3.05
CA TRP A 59 -4.12 8.68 -2.31
C TRP A 59 -3.40 7.49 -2.94
N TYR A 60 -2.38 6.98 -2.26
CA TYR A 60 -1.50 5.94 -2.79
C TYR A 60 -1.82 4.59 -2.18
N ASP A 61 -2.26 3.65 -3.01
CA ASP A 61 -2.64 2.31 -2.57
C ASP A 61 -2.09 1.25 -3.53
N SER A 62 -2.01 0.01 -3.07
CA SER A 62 -1.68 -1.12 -3.93
C SER A 62 -2.92 -1.60 -4.66
N GLY A 63 -2.88 -1.73 -5.99
CA GLY A 63 -4.00 -2.26 -6.76
C GLY A 63 -4.32 -3.70 -6.34
N ARG A 64 -5.54 -3.95 -5.86
CA ARG A 64 -5.95 -5.23 -5.27
C ARG A 64 -6.39 -6.29 -6.29
N ARG A 65 -6.71 -5.87 -7.53
CA ARG A 65 -7.03 -6.79 -8.63
C ARG A 65 -5.80 -7.14 -9.45
N SER A 66 -5.88 -8.27 -10.15
CA SER A 66 -4.86 -8.68 -11.13
C SER A 66 -4.53 -7.54 -12.10
N GLY A 67 -3.23 -7.34 -12.34
CA GLY A 67 -2.72 -6.24 -13.17
C GLY A 67 -2.68 -4.85 -12.50
N GLY A 68 -3.03 -4.74 -11.21
CA GLY A 68 -2.95 -3.48 -10.45
C GLY A 68 -4.17 -2.58 -10.63
N ALA A 69 -5.28 -3.12 -11.11
CA ALA A 69 -6.54 -2.40 -11.24
C ALA A 69 -7.19 -2.15 -9.86
N PRO A 70 -7.94 -1.04 -9.68
CA PRO A 70 -8.63 -0.74 -8.43
C PRO A 70 -9.74 -1.76 -8.18
N ASP A 71 -9.98 -2.20 -6.95
CA ASP A 71 -11.24 -2.88 -6.62
C ASP A 71 -12.39 -1.89 -6.43
N GLY A 72 -13.60 -2.37 -6.12
CA GLY A 72 -14.78 -1.51 -5.96
C GLY A 72 -14.65 -0.48 -4.82
N ALA A 73 -13.93 -0.83 -3.75
CA ALA A 73 -13.68 0.11 -2.66
C ALA A 73 -12.69 1.20 -3.09
N GLN A 74 -11.62 0.82 -3.78
CA GLN A 74 -10.64 1.75 -4.36
C GLN A 74 -11.29 2.65 -5.41
N GLU A 75 -12.16 2.13 -6.27
CA GLU A 75 -12.94 2.93 -7.23
C GLU A 75 -13.80 3.96 -6.51
N ALA A 76 -14.52 3.58 -5.44
CA ALA A 76 -15.31 4.50 -4.64
C ALA A 76 -14.46 5.61 -4.00
N ILE A 77 -13.28 5.27 -3.46
CA ILE A 77 -12.32 6.26 -2.93
C ILE A 77 -11.86 7.23 -4.02
N GLY A 78 -11.58 6.71 -5.22
CA GLY A 78 -11.17 7.53 -6.37
C GLY A 78 -12.24 8.51 -6.85
N MET A 79 -13.50 8.31 -6.47
CA MET A 79 -14.63 9.20 -6.79
C MET A 79 -14.86 10.28 -5.72
N LEU A 80 -14.14 10.25 -4.59
CA LEU A 80 -14.28 11.26 -3.55
C LEU A 80 -13.77 12.64 -4.02
N PRO A 81 -14.40 13.75 -3.56
CA PRO A 81 -13.97 15.09 -3.93
C PRO A 81 -12.52 15.36 -3.56
N ARG A 82 -11.77 15.98 -4.49
CA ARG A 82 -10.34 16.33 -4.34
C ARG A 82 -9.40 15.13 -4.14
N VAL A 83 -9.88 13.90 -4.24
CA VAL A 83 -9.03 12.71 -4.15
C VAL A 83 -8.53 12.31 -5.53
N LYS A 84 -7.24 12.02 -5.62
CA LYS A 84 -6.62 11.38 -6.77
C LYS A 84 -6.03 10.05 -6.34
N LEU A 85 -6.74 8.98 -6.68
CA LEU A 85 -6.27 7.62 -6.50
C LEU A 85 -5.06 7.34 -7.42
N ARG A 86 -3.99 6.81 -6.82
CA ARG A 86 -2.74 6.46 -7.49
C ARG A 86 -2.33 5.06 -7.07
N LEU A 87 -2.53 4.11 -7.96
CA LEU A 87 -2.22 2.72 -7.66
C LEU A 87 -0.77 2.39 -7.97
N GLY A 88 -0.14 1.63 -7.07
CA GLY A 88 1.13 0.94 -7.32
C GLY A 88 1.02 -0.10 -8.43
N ARG A 89 2.16 -0.54 -8.96
CA ARG A 89 2.20 -1.62 -9.98
C ARG A 89 2.35 -2.98 -9.30
N ILE A 90 1.92 -4.03 -9.97
CA ILE A 90 2.21 -5.40 -9.56
C ILE A 90 3.48 -5.83 -10.30
N SER A 91 4.46 -6.38 -9.58
CA SER A 91 5.63 -7.00 -10.19
C SER A 91 5.19 -8.22 -11.02
N PRO A 92 5.96 -8.65 -12.04
CA PRO A 92 5.67 -9.88 -12.77
C PRO A 92 5.56 -11.14 -11.87
N GLN A 93 6.13 -11.08 -10.66
CA GLN A 93 6.11 -12.12 -9.64
C GLN A 93 4.88 -12.04 -8.70
N GLY A 94 3.96 -11.10 -8.94
CA GLY A 94 2.76 -10.92 -8.14
C GLY A 94 2.96 -10.07 -6.87
N GLU A 95 4.16 -9.53 -6.64
CA GLU A 95 4.41 -8.65 -5.50
C GLU A 95 3.90 -7.24 -5.81
N GLN A 96 3.05 -6.71 -4.95
CA GLN A 96 2.65 -5.30 -5.04
C GLN A 96 3.83 -4.43 -4.61
N LYS A 97 4.51 -3.81 -5.60
CA LYS A 97 5.72 -3.01 -5.41
C LYS A 97 5.58 -1.64 -6.07
N GLY A 98 6.14 -0.62 -5.44
CA GLY A 98 6.29 0.71 -6.05
C GLY A 98 5.15 1.69 -5.76
N VAL A 99 4.45 1.53 -4.64
CA VAL A 99 3.71 2.65 -4.03
C VAL A 99 4.71 3.73 -3.61
N ASP A 100 5.78 3.35 -2.92
CA ASP A 100 6.80 4.27 -2.38
C ASP A 100 7.55 4.99 -3.50
N LEU A 101 7.97 4.24 -4.53
CA LEU A 101 8.52 4.81 -5.76
C LEU A 101 7.57 5.82 -6.41
N ARG A 102 6.26 5.55 -6.41
CA ARG A 102 5.27 6.46 -6.99
C ARG A 102 5.09 7.71 -6.16
N ILE A 103 5.03 7.58 -4.84
CA ILE A 103 5.02 8.72 -3.91
C ILE A 103 6.27 9.57 -4.16
N GLY A 104 7.46 8.96 -4.17
CA GLY A 104 8.72 9.67 -4.34
C GLY A 104 8.81 10.42 -5.68
N LEU A 105 8.41 9.77 -6.79
CA LEU A 105 8.36 10.41 -8.10
C LEU A 105 7.39 11.61 -8.14
N ASP A 106 6.23 11.49 -7.51
CA ASP A 106 5.24 12.58 -7.47
C ASP A 106 5.67 13.71 -6.53
N LEU A 107 6.37 13.38 -5.43
CA LEU A 107 6.93 14.35 -4.50
C LEU A 107 8.00 15.20 -5.20
N ALA A 108 8.97 14.56 -5.84
CA ALA A 108 10.00 15.23 -6.64
C ALA A 108 9.40 16.04 -7.80
N ALA A 109 8.44 15.48 -8.54
CA ALA A 109 7.83 16.17 -9.67
C ALA A 109 7.00 17.40 -9.24
N HIS A 110 6.22 17.31 -8.16
CA HIS A 110 5.45 18.47 -7.69
C HIS A 110 6.32 19.50 -6.99
N GLY A 111 7.39 19.07 -6.31
CA GLY A 111 8.45 19.93 -5.78
C GLY A 111 9.08 20.76 -6.89
N ARG A 112 9.59 20.10 -7.93
CA ARG A 112 10.21 20.73 -9.10
C ARG A 112 9.31 21.75 -9.80
N ASN A 113 8.04 21.43 -9.92
CA ASN A 113 7.06 22.29 -10.59
C ASN A 113 6.44 23.35 -9.67
N ARG A 114 6.80 23.38 -8.37
CA ARG A 114 6.26 24.33 -7.37
C ARG A 114 4.74 24.40 -7.40
N VAL A 115 4.08 23.23 -7.44
CA VAL A 115 2.61 23.16 -7.58
C VAL A 115 1.92 23.59 -6.28
N VAL A 116 2.59 23.42 -5.14
CA VAL A 116 2.14 23.76 -3.79
C VAL A 116 3.31 24.28 -2.97
N ASP A 117 3.03 25.00 -1.89
CA ASP A 117 4.05 25.54 -0.98
C ASP A 117 4.37 24.55 0.14
N VAL A 118 3.39 23.75 0.57
CA VAL A 118 3.51 22.75 1.64
C VAL A 118 2.93 21.42 1.17
N ILE A 119 3.66 20.34 1.43
CA ILE A 119 3.21 18.96 1.24
C ILE A 119 3.13 18.29 2.60
N TYR A 120 1.93 17.82 2.96
CA TYR A 120 1.71 16.93 4.10
C TYR A 120 1.85 15.48 3.65
N LEU A 121 2.74 14.74 4.30
CA LEU A 121 3.02 13.34 3.99
C LEU A 121 2.58 12.44 5.15
N VAL A 122 1.56 11.62 4.91
CA VAL A 122 1.11 10.57 5.82
C VAL A 122 1.82 9.28 5.42
N SER A 123 3.02 9.08 5.95
CA SER A 123 3.86 7.89 5.75
C SER A 123 4.83 7.71 6.91
N GLY A 124 5.35 6.50 7.05
CA GLY A 124 6.41 6.15 8.00
C GLY A 124 7.67 5.55 7.38
N ASP A 125 7.75 5.52 6.05
CA ASP A 125 8.78 4.80 5.28
C ASP A 125 10.01 5.66 4.98
N ASP A 126 11.19 5.16 5.35
CA ASP A 126 12.48 5.82 5.11
C ASP A 126 12.88 5.86 3.63
N ASP A 127 12.31 4.99 2.79
CA ASP A 127 12.59 4.97 1.36
C ASP A 127 12.14 6.29 0.67
N LEU A 128 11.36 7.12 1.37
CA LEU A 128 10.92 8.43 0.89
C LEU A 128 11.90 9.57 1.19
N CYS A 129 12.97 9.36 1.97
CA CYS A 129 13.88 10.45 2.39
C CYS A 129 14.46 11.22 1.19
N GLU A 130 14.99 10.51 0.17
CA GLU A 130 15.58 11.16 -1.01
C GLU A 130 14.55 12.03 -1.77
N ALA A 131 13.29 11.62 -1.77
CA ALA A 131 12.23 12.37 -2.43
C ALA A 131 11.77 13.58 -1.62
N VAL A 132 11.82 13.49 -0.29
CA VAL A 132 11.59 14.62 0.64
C VAL A 132 12.67 15.69 0.40
N GLU A 133 13.95 15.28 0.43
CA GLU A 133 15.09 16.16 0.17
C GLU A 133 14.95 16.85 -1.20
N GLU A 134 14.61 16.09 -2.25
CA GLU A 134 14.46 16.63 -3.61
C GLU A 134 13.32 17.66 -3.71
N ALA A 135 12.20 17.48 -3.01
CA ALA A 135 11.12 18.46 -2.97
C ALA A 135 11.54 19.73 -2.22
N GLN A 136 12.24 19.59 -1.09
CA GLN A 136 12.77 20.68 -0.28
C GLN A 136 13.84 21.49 -1.02
N ASN A 137 14.71 20.82 -1.79
CA ASN A 137 15.69 21.47 -2.67
C ASN A 137 15.03 22.40 -3.71
N HIS A 138 13.79 22.09 -4.08
CA HIS A 138 12.99 22.96 -4.93
C HIS A 138 12.22 24.02 -4.16
N GLY A 139 12.27 24.06 -2.83
CA GLY A 139 11.68 25.08 -1.95
C GLY A 139 10.23 24.83 -1.57
N VAL A 140 9.79 23.57 -1.58
CA VAL A 140 8.51 23.12 -1.01
C VAL A 140 8.77 22.58 0.40
N GLN A 141 7.97 22.98 1.37
CA GLN A 141 8.07 22.41 2.72
C GLN A 141 7.39 21.04 2.75
N VAL A 142 8.01 20.06 3.39
CA VAL A 142 7.45 18.72 3.57
C VAL A 142 7.27 18.42 5.05
N VAL A 143 6.02 18.27 5.47
CA VAL A 143 5.63 18.04 6.86
C VAL A 143 5.04 16.65 6.99
N LEU A 144 5.55 15.86 7.92
CA LEU A 144 4.99 14.54 8.21
C LEU A 144 3.72 14.68 9.04
N MET A 145 2.73 13.84 8.74
CA MET A 145 1.48 13.75 9.48
C MET A 145 1.32 12.32 9.98
N ALA A 146 1.68 12.10 11.24
CA ALA A 146 1.75 10.78 11.85
C ALA A 146 0.43 10.38 12.50
N VAL A 147 0.07 9.10 12.37
CA VAL A 147 -1.05 8.52 13.10
C VAL A 147 -0.63 8.29 14.57
N PRO A 148 -1.42 8.73 15.56
CA PRO A 148 -1.11 8.55 16.97
C PRO A 148 -1.35 7.12 17.46
N ASP A 149 -0.44 6.60 18.28
CA ASP A 149 -0.72 5.43 19.13
C ASP A 149 -1.74 5.79 20.24
N ARG A 150 -2.14 4.78 21.04
CA ARG A 150 -3.09 5.00 22.16
C ARG A 150 -2.59 6.00 23.21
N ALA A 151 -1.29 6.25 23.30
CA ALA A 151 -0.69 7.24 24.19
C ALA A 151 -0.57 8.64 23.54
N GLY A 152 -1.01 8.81 22.30
CA GLY A 152 -0.93 10.07 21.55
C GLY A 152 0.44 10.34 20.93
N LYS A 153 1.34 9.36 20.87
CA LYS A 153 2.68 9.48 20.27
C LYS A 153 2.66 9.07 18.80
N PRO A 154 3.58 9.59 17.95
CA PRO A 154 3.68 9.16 16.56
C PRO A 154 3.98 7.65 16.49
N HIS A 155 3.16 6.92 15.74
CA HIS A 155 3.31 5.48 15.60
C HIS A 155 3.92 5.10 14.25
N ALA A 156 4.87 4.15 14.27
CA ALA A 156 5.47 3.54 13.09
C ALA A 156 6.05 4.52 12.05
N VAL A 157 6.60 5.66 12.50
CA VAL A 157 7.32 6.61 11.64
C VAL A 157 8.80 6.47 11.90
N SER A 158 9.60 6.27 10.85
CA SER A 158 11.02 6.10 11.02
C SER A 158 11.76 7.40 11.37
N LYS A 159 12.85 7.24 12.12
CA LYS A 159 13.68 8.35 12.61
C LYS A 159 14.47 9.02 11.49
N HIS A 160 14.80 8.34 10.40
CA HIS A 160 15.51 8.99 9.30
C HIS A 160 14.56 9.93 8.56
N LEU A 161 13.35 9.46 8.24
CA LEU A 161 12.31 10.30 7.65
C LEU A 161 11.96 11.52 8.51
N ILE A 162 11.85 11.35 9.84
CA ILE A 162 11.62 12.47 10.77
C ILE A 162 12.76 13.50 10.74
N ARG A 163 14.01 13.04 10.57
CA ARG A 163 15.17 13.93 10.50
C ARG A 163 15.25 14.70 9.19
N GLU A 164 14.71 14.13 8.12
CA GLU A 164 14.73 14.72 6.77
C GLU A 164 13.58 15.73 6.58
N ALA A 165 12.40 15.44 7.11
CA ALA A 165 11.24 16.31 6.99
C ALA A 165 11.41 17.64 7.76
N ASP A 166 10.68 18.68 7.33
CA ASP A 166 10.72 20.01 7.96
C ASP A 166 10.07 20.00 9.35
N ASP A 167 9.02 19.19 9.54
CA ASP A 167 8.29 19.06 10.81
C ASP A 167 7.51 17.73 10.87
N LEU A 168 7.07 17.35 12.07
CA LEU A 168 6.25 16.19 12.35
C LEU A 168 5.03 16.59 13.19
N ILE A 169 3.85 16.51 12.59
CA ILE A 169 2.58 16.72 13.27
C ILE A 169 1.96 15.36 13.58
N VAL A 170 1.58 15.15 14.84
CA VAL A 170 0.79 13.99 15.23
C VAL A 170 -0.69 14.35 15.06
N LEU A 171 -1.43 13.54 14.31
CA LEU A 171 -2.87 13.70 14.15
C LEU A 171 -3.58 13.59 15.50
N ASP A 172 -4.70 14.32 15.63
CA ASP A 172 -5.59 14.11 16.77
C ASP A 172 -6.15 12.69 16.74
N GLY A 173 -6.18 12.03 17.91
CA GLY A 173 -6.68 10.66 18.05
C GLY A 173 -8.10 10.46 17.52
N SER A 174 -8.95 11.47 17.66
CA SER A 174 -10.34 11.47 17.16
C SER A 174 -10.45 11.34 15.64
N VAL A 175 -9.41 11.71 14.89
CA VAL A 175 -9.37 11.49 13.43
C VAL A 175 -9.51 10.00 13.11
N VAL A 176 -8.84 9.15 13.89
CA VAL A 176 -8.88 7.70 13.73
C VAL A 176 -10.07 7.11 14.49
N ASP A 177 -10.26 7.50 15.75
CA ASP A 177 -11.25 6.88 16.64
C ASP A 177 -12.69 7.04 16.12
N ASP A 178 -12.99 8.16 15.44
CA ASP A 178 -14.31 8.44 14.88
C ASP A 178 -14.53 7.82 13.49
N THR A 179 -13.49 7.33 12.81
CA THR A 179 -13.57 6.90 11.40
C THR A 179 -13.12 5.47 11.14
N VAL A 180 -12.40 4.86 12.08
CA VAL A 180 -11.87 3.49 12.00
C VAL A 180 -12.46 2.68 13.13
N HIS A 181 -13.11 1.58 12.77
CA HIS A 181 -13.83 0.73 13.71
C HIS A 181 -13.35 -0.72 13.64
N VAL A 182 -13.37 -1.43 14.78
CA VAL A 182 -13.06 -2.86 14.82
C VAL A 182 -14.06 -3.61 13.95
N ARG A 183 -13.55 -4.46 13.05
CA ARG A 183 -14.40 -5.36 12.27
C ARG A 183 -14.95 -6.44 13.20
N GLN A 184 -16.27 -6.49 13.34
CA GLN A 184 -16.96 -7.60 13.99
C GLN A 184 -17.57 -8.49 12.91
N LEU A 185 -17.39 -9.81 13.02
CA LEU A 185 -18.23 -10.75 12.30
C LEU A 185 -19.67 -10.52 12.75
N GLN A 186 -20.56 -10.15 11.83
CA GLN A 186 -21.97 -10.31 12.08
C GLN A 186 -22.23 -11.82 12.26
N PRO A 187 -22.92 -12.25 13.32
CA PRO A 187 -23.39 -13.63 13.41
C PRO A 187 -24.12 -13.95 12.11
N GLU A 188 -23.80 -15.08 11.49
CA GLU A 188 -24.51 -15.59 10.33
C GLU A 188 -26.00 -15.70 10.72
N GLU A 189 -26.80 -14.70 10.35
CA GLU A 189 -28.25 -14.80 10.49
C GLU A 189 -28.64 -16.00 9.64
N ALA A 190 -29.03 -17.08 10.33
CA ALA A 190 -29.57 -18.26 9.70
C ALA A 190 -30.60 -17.82 8.66
N PRO A 191 -30.53 -18.33 7.41
CA PRO A 191 -31.43 -17.88 6.37
C PRO A 191 -32.86 -18.14 6.84
N VAL A 192 -33.58 -17.07 7.15
CA VAL A 192 -35.01 -17.15 7.43
C VAL A 192 -35.62 -17.69 6.15
N GLY A 193 -36.01 -18.96 6.20
CA GLY A 193 -36.57 -19.67 5.07
C GLY A 193 -37.74 -18.88 4.49
N SER A 194 -37.54 -18.31 3.30
CA SER A 194 -38.63 -17.82 2.47
C SER A 194 -39.38 -19.03 1.91
N ALA A 195 -40.19 -19.65 2.76
CA ALA A 195 -41.21 -20.60 2.38
C ALA A 195 -42.56 -19.87 2.33
N ALA A 196 -42.84 -19.19 1.21
CA ALA A 196 -44.19 -19.01 0.66
C ALA A 196 -44.17 -18.06 -0.55
N ALA A 197 -44.14 -18.62 -1.77
CA ALA A 197 -44.91 -18.15 -2.93
C ALA A 197 -44.64 -19.06 -4.13
N ALA A 198 -45.10 -20.31 -4.06
CA ALA A 198 -45.38 -21.10 -5.25
C ALA A 198 -46.89 -21.08 -5.46
N GLY A 199 -47.34 -20.51 -6.58
CA GLY A 199 -48.72 -20.62 -7.03
C GLY A 199 -49.25 -19.41 -7.78
N ALA A 200 -48.80 -19.21 -9.02
CA ALA A 200 -49.62 -18.63 -10.09
C ALA A 200 -48.93 -18.84 -11.45
N GLU A 201 -49.26 -19.96 -12.11
CA GLU A 201 -49.12 -20.05 -13.55
C GLU A 201 -50.15 -19.12 -14.22
N GLY A 202 -49.71 -18.40 -15.24
CA GLY A 202 -50.55 -17.51 -16.02
C GLY A 202 -49.71 -16.83 -17.10
N GLY A 203 -49.46 -17.56 -18.18
CA GLY A 203 -48.69 -17.06 -19.32
C GLY A 203 -49.38 -15.90 -20.03
N THR A 204 -48.60 -14.89 -20.39
CA THR A 204 -48.90 -13.99 -21.49
C THR A 204 -47.59 -13.58 -22.16
N VAL A 205 -47.36 -14.14 -23.33
CA VAL A 205 -46.34 -13.75 -24.30
C VAL A 205 -46.91 -12.58 -25.11
N VAL A 206 -46.23 -11.43 -25.15
CA VAL A 206 -46.43 -10.40 -26.19
C VAL A 206 -45.07 -9.73 -26.52
N PRO A 207 -44.73 -9.49 -27.80
CA PRO A 207 -43.35 -9.48 -28.28
C PRO A 207 -42.70 -8.09 -28.39
N LEU A 208 -41.37 -8.12 -28.47
CA LEU A 208 -40.44 -7.02 -28.76
C LEU A 208 -40.67 -6.43 -30.18
N PRO A 209 -40.76 -5.09 -30.36
CA PRO A 209 -40.74 -4.49 -31.69
C PRO A 209 -39.30 -4.22 -32.16
N GLY A 210 -38.92 -4.83 -33.28
CA GLY A 210 -37.67 -4.55 -33.98
C GLY A 210 -37.69 -3.22 -34.77
N PRO A 211 -36.53 -2.62 -35.07
CA PRO A 211 -36.46 -1.42 -35.88
C PRO A 211 -36.55 -1.73 -37.38
N ARG A 212 -37.32 -0.90 -38.09
CA ARG A 212 -37.58 -0.94 -39.53
C ARG A 212 -36.58 -0.06 -40.30
N SER A 213 -36.29 -0.46 -41.53
CA SER A 213 -35.41 0.23 -42.49
C SER A 213 -36.19 1.06 -43.53
N SER A 214 -35.46 1.96 -44.22
CA SER A 214 -35.78 2.77 -45.42
C SER A 214 -36.51 4.11 -45.18
N GLU A 215 -36.21 5.26 -45.79
CA GLU A 215 -35.43 5.55 -47.01
C GLU A 215 -35.10 7.06 -47.14
N ALA A 216 -34.26 7.36 -48.13
CA ALA A 216 -33.53 8.57 -48.50
C ALA A 216 -34.32 9.86 -48.79
N ALA A 217 -33.65 11.01 -48.56
CA ALA A 217 -33.63 12.15 -49.48
C ALA A 217 -32.25 12.83 -49.43
N ALA A 218 -31.64 12.99 -50.60
CA ALA A 218 -30.28 13.48 -50.80
C ALA A 218 -30.26 14.91 -51.35
N THR A 219 -29.25 15.71 -50.98
CA THR A 219 -28.57 16.69 -51.87
C THR A 219 -27.17 17.06 -51.33
N ALA A 220 -26.15 16.79 -52.16
CA ALA A 220 -24.81 17.39 -52.40
C ALA A 220 -24.22 18.46 -51.43
N SER A 221 -22.90 18.68 -51.28
CA SER A 221 -21.61 18.15 -51.76
C SER A 221 -20.49 18.98 -51.07
N ALA A 222 -19.36 18.37 -50.68
CA ALA A 222 -17.97 18.88 -50.80
C ALA A 222 -17.03 18.08 -49.88
N GLY A 223 -15.93 17.55 -50.43
CA GLY A 223 -15.08 16.56 -49.76
C GLY A 223 -13.85 17.08 -49.02
N SER A 224 -13.14 16.16 -48.37
CA SER A 224 -11.67 16.06 -48.40
C SER A 224 -11.19 14.74 -47.75
N GLU A 225 -10.24 14.12 -48.46
CA GLU A 225 -9.20 13.13 -48.13
C GLU A 225 -9.29 12.13 -46.93
N PRO A 226 -8.85 10.87 -47.15
CA PRO A 226 -8.86 9.82 -46.12
C PRO A 226 -7.64 9.92 -45.17
N ARG A 227 -7.89 10.00 -43.86
CA ARG A 227 -6.86 9.79 -42.83
C ARG A 227 -6.67 8.29 -42.56
N PRO A 228 -5.44 7.75 -42.61
CA PRO A 228 -5.18 6.33 -42.33
C PRO A 228 -5.28 5.99 -40.83
N THR A 229 -5.88 4.84 -40.54
CA THR A 229 -6.06 4.25 -39.21
C THR A 229 -4.78 3.58 -38.66
N PRO A 230 -4.63 3.46 -37.32
CA PRO A 230 -3.40 3.03 -36.63
C PRO A 230 -3.01 1.54 -36.79
N ALA A 231 -3.46 0.88 -37.86
CA ALA A 231 -3.12 -0.50 -38.21
C ALA A 231 -1.93 -0.62 -39.18
N MET A 232 -1.32 0.50 -39.60
CA MET A 232 -0.19 0.50 -40.57
C MET A 232 1.21 0.68 -39.94
N LEU A 233 1.34 0.64 -38.61
CA LEU A 233 2.62 0.90 -37.90
C LEU A 233 3.14 -0.29 -37.07
N ALA A 234 2.66 -1.50 -37.35
CA ALA A 234 3.17 -2.72 -36.75
C ALA A 234 4.03 -3.50 -37.77
N GLY A 235 5.34 -3.32 -37.70
CA GLY A 235 6.27 -4.21 -38.38
C GLY A 235 7.51 -3.52 -38.93
N GLN A 236 8.44 -3.14 -38.05
CA GLN A 236 9.86 -3.07 -38.41
C GLN A 236 10.72 -3.03 -37.14
N ARG A 237 11.33 -4.18 -36.85
CA ARG A 237 12.35 -4.38 -35.80
C ARG A 237 13.66 -3.78 -36.31
N PRO A 238 14.28 -2.78 -35.64
CA PRO A 238 15.57 -2.29 -36.08
C PRO A 238 16.66 -3.32 -35.78
N VAL A 239 17.38 -3.75 -36.82
CA VAL A 239 18.59 -4.56 -36.70
C VAL A 239 19.74 -3.59 -36.39
N ALA A 240 20.45 -3.80 -35.28
CA ALA A 240 21.62 -3.01 -34.92
C ALA A 240 22.73 -3.23 -35.96
N ARG A 241 23.16 -2.15 -36.62
CA ARG A 241 24.27 -2.14 -37.57
C ARG A 241 25.56 -1.86 -36.79
N ALA A 242 26.52 -2.76 -36.91
CA ALA A 242 27.86 -2.58 -36.36
C ALA A 242 28.54 -1.37 -37.03
N ALA A 243 29.05 -0.44 -36.21
CA ALA A 243 29.85 0.68 -36.66
C ALA A 243 31.33 0.33 -36.47
N ASP A 244 32.10 0.41 -37.56
CA ASP A 244 33.55 0.39 -37.56
C ASP A 244 34.07 1.66 -36.88
N ALA A 245 34.93 1.48 -35.87
CA ALA A 245 35.67 2.56 -35.23
C ALA A 245 37.17 2.29 -35.34
N THR A 246 37.80 2.91 -36.34
CA THR A 246 39.24 3.16 -36.39
C THR A 246 39.57 4.36 -35.50
N GLY A 247 40.37 4.15 -34.45
CA GLY A 247 40.88 5.24 -33.62
C GLY A 247 41.57 4.72 -32.36
N GLY A 248 42.90 4.66 -32.39
CA GLY A 248 43.72 4.16 -31.30
C GLY A 248 43.74 5.06 -30.06
N SER A 249 43.71 4.43 -28.88
CA SER A 249 44.36 4.92 -27.66
C SER A 249 44.60 3.72 -26.74
N ALA A 250 45.79 3.68 -26.16
CA ALA A 250 46.36 2.54 -25.45
C ALA A 250 45.55 2.13 -24.21
N ARG A 251 45.23 0.83 -24.12
CA ARG A 251 44.76 0.18 -22.88
C ARG A 251 45.95 0.01 -21.91
N PRO A 252 45.90 0.49 -20.66
CA PRO A 252 46.72 -0.09 -19.61
C PRO A 252 46.21 -1.50 -19.30
N GLY A 253 47.13 -2.43 -19.11
CA GLY A 253 46.91 -3.87 -19.05
C GLY A 253 45.83 -4.31 -18.05
N SER A 254 45.06 -5.32 -18.44
CA SER A 254 44.11 -6.00 -17.55
C SER A 254 44.89 -6.74 -16.47
N ALA A 255 45.03 -6.14 -15.30
CA ALA A 255 45.28 -6.90 -14.09
C ALA A 255 44.00 -7.71 -13.81
N ALA A 256 44.08 -9.02 -13.99
CA ALA A 256 43.01 -9.93 -13.60
C ALA A 256 42.75 -9.76 -12.10
N SER A 257 41.63 -9.10 -11.76
CA SER A 257 41.13 -9.00 -10.39
C SER A 257 40.72 -10.40 -9.94
N ARG A 258 41.66 -11.14 -9.34
CA ARG A 258 41.36 -12.43 -8.71
C ARG A 258 40.64 -12.13 -7.39
N PRO A 259 39.41 -12.64 -7.17
CA PRO A 259 38.83 -12.58 -5.84
C PRO A 259 39.72 -13.39 -4.90
N ILE A 260 40.24 -12.74 -3.86
CA ILE A 260 40.99 -13.40 -2.79
C ILE A 260 39.98 -13.80 -1.73
N TRP A 261 39.71 -15.10 -1.62
CA TRP A 261 38.98 -15.65 -0.48
C TRP A 261 39.98 -15.88 0.66
N SER A 262 40.02 -14.98 1.64
CA SER A 262 40.75 -15.22 2.88
C SER A 262 39.85 -15.97 3.86
N SER A 263 39.89 -17.30 3.82
CA SER A 263 39.45 -18.13 4.94
C SER A 263 40.63 -18.37 5.88
N SER A 264 41.12 -17.31 6.51
CA SER A 264 41.97 -17.40 7.68
C SER A 264 41.09 -17.28 8.92
N SER A 265 40.52 -18.42 9.31
CA SER A 265 39.85 -18.60 10.61
C SER A 265 40.91 -18.77 11.69
N ASP A 266 41.58 -17.68 12.06
CA ASP A 266 42.36 -17.56 13.30
C ASP A 266 42.19 -16.18 13.95
N GLY A 267 41.06 -15.53 13.66
CA GLY A 267 40.45 -14.59 14.58
C GLY A 267 39.32 -15.32 15.26
N ALA A 268 39.29 -15.33 16.59
CA ALA A 268 38.13 -15.69 17.40
C ALA A 268 37.01 -14.66 17.16
N GLY A 269 36.52 -14.59 15.93
CA GLY A 269 35.22 -14.03 15.61
C GLY A 269 34.22 -15.01 16.16
N SER A 270 33.82 -14.77 17.40
CA SER A 270 32.60 -15.30 17.97
C SER A 270 31.49 -15.19 16.91
N ARG A 271 31.22 -16.29 16.17
CA ARG A 271 29.86 -16.58 15.74
C ARG A 271 29.11 -16.78 17.04
N GLN A 272 28.66 -15.66 17.61
CA GLN A 272 27.53 -15.67 18.51
C GLN A 272 26.43 -16.32 17.67
N THR A 273 26.19 -17.60 17.91
CA THR A 273 24.84 -18.13 17.78
C THR A 273 23.95 -17.10 18.46
N ALA A 274 23.14 -16.37 17.70
CA ALA A 274 22.24 -15.37 18.25
C ALA A 274 21.33 -16.10 19.26
N SER A 275 21.71 -16.07 20.54
CA SER A 275 20.90 -16.63 21.61
C SER A 275 19.79 -15.61 21.82
N THR A 276 18.61 -15.89 21.25
CA THR A 276 17.42 -15.09 21.46
C THR A 276 17.16 -15.00 22.96
N SER A 277 17.06 -13.77 23.47
CA SER A 277 16.79 -13.52 24.87
C SER A 277 15.38 -13.99 25.23
N ALA A 278 15.16 -14.33 26.51
CA ALA A 278 13.82 -14.68 26.99
C ALA A 278 12.81 -13.54 26.74
N SER A 279 13.26 -12.29 26.86
CA SER A 279 12.45 -11.10 26.57
C SER A 279 11.99 -11.04 25.11
N GLU A 280 12.85 -11.38 24.14
CA GLU A 280 12.48 -11.40 22.73
C GLU A 280 11.46 -12.51 22.43
N LEU A 281 11.60 -13.68 23.07
CA LEU A 281 10.63 -14.78 22.94
C LEU A 281 9.26 -14.40 23.53
N GLU A 282 9.22 -13.71 24.67
CA GLU A 282 7.98 -13.18 25.26
C GLU A 282 7.29 -12.18 24.32
N LEU A 283 8.05 -11.27 23.71
CA LEU A 283 7.51 -10.33 22.72
C LEU A 283 6.95 -11.06 21.48
N ILE A 284 7.63 -12.11 21.00
CA ILE A 284 7.16 -12.94 19.90
C ILE A 284 5.82 -13.62 20.25
N ASP A 285 5.69 -14.22 21.44
CA ASP A 285 4.44 -14.84 21.90
C ASP A 285 3.31 -13.79 21.98
N GLU A 286 3.58 -12.61 22.55
CA GLU A 286 2.59 -11.55 22.68
C GLU A 286 2.10 -11.03 21.32
N VAL A 287 3.01 -10.83 20.36
CA VAL A 287 2.67 -10.43 18.97
C VAL A 287 1.83 -11.50 18.30
N CYS A 288 2.28 -12.76 18.34
CA CYS A 288 1.56 -13.88 17.73
C CYS A 288 0.13 -14.00 18.30
N ARG A 289 -0.03 -13.95 19.62
CA ARG A 289 -1.35 -13.98 20.26
C ARG A 289 -2.21 -12.79 19.88
N GLY A 290 -1.64 -11.58 19.85
CA GLY A 290 -2.33 -10.36 19.46
C GLY A 290 -2.92 -10.47 18.04
N VAL A 291 -2.06 -10.78 17.06
CA VAL A 291 -2.46 -10.90 15.65
C VAL A 291 -3.45 -12.05 15.45
N ILE A 292 -3.23 -13.22 16.08
CA ILE A 292 -4.17 -14.35 16.00
C ILE A 292 -5.52 -13.99 16.62
N SER A 293 -5.53 -13.27 17.74
CA SER A 293 -6.76 -12.82 18.40
C SER A 293 -7.55 -11.86 17.48
N ALA A 294 -6.88 -10.84 16.94
CA ALA A 294 -7.49 -9.86 16.03
C ALA A 294 -8.02 -10.54 14.76
N TRP A 295 -7.25 -11.47 14.18
CA TRP A 295 -7.69 -12.25 13.03
C TRP A 295 -8.88 -13.15 13.36
N SER A 296 -8.87 -13.83 14.51
CA SER A 296 -9.94 -14.74 14.95
C SER A 296 -11.28 -14.05 15.17
N VAL A 297 -11.28 -12.74 15.48
CA VAL A 297 -12.53 -11.94 15.54
C VAL A 297 -13.18 -11.81 14.17
N THR A 298 -12.40 -11.89 13.10
CA THR A 298 -12.86 -11.72 11.71
C THR A 298 -12.93 -13.01 10.90
N ALA A 299 -12.27 -14.07 11.37
CA ALA A 299 -12.15 -15.34 10.65
C ALA A 299 -13.28 -16.32 10.99
N SER A 300 -13.86 -16.94 9.97
CA SER A 300 -14.82 -18.03 10.17
C SER A 300 -14.13 -19.34 10.59
N ALA A 301 -14.92 -20.31 11.07
CA ALA A 301 -14.40 -21.65 11.36
C ALA A 301 -13.78 -22.33 10.11
N ASP A 302 -14.27 -21.97 8.92
CA ASP A 302 -13.80 -22.51 7.65
C ASP A 302 -12.47 -21.89 7.24
N ASP A 303 -12.32 -20.58 7.45
CA ASP A 303 -11.06 -19.86 7.23
C ASP A 303 -9.95 -20.43 8.13
N ARG A 304 -10.28 -20.74 9.38
CA ARG A 304 -9.33 -21.38 10.31
C ARG A 304 -8.92 -22.77 9.85
N ARG A 305 -9.86 -23.58 9.35
CA ARG A 305 -9.54 -24.90 8.80
C ARG A 305 -8.67 -24.80 7.56
N ARG A 306 -8.95 -23.85 6.66
CA ARG A 306 -8.16 -23.60 5.46
C ARG A 306 -6.73 -23.16 5.82
N MET A 307 -6.58 -22.23 6.75
CA MET A 307 -5.27 -21.74 7.18
C MET A 307 -4.41 -22.85 7.79
N LEU A 308 -5.00 -23.75 8.58
CA LEU A 308 -4.28 -24.91 9.12
C LEU A 308 -3.88 -25.93 8.05
N ALA A 309 -4.67 -26.07 6.98
CA ALA A 309 -4.38 -26.98 5.87
C ALA A 309 -3.25 -26.47 4.96
N GLU A 310 -3.03 -25.15 4.91
CA GLU A 310 -2.01 -24.51 4.06
C GLU A 310 -0.63 -24.38 4.73
N ARG A 311 -0.44 -24.97 5.92
CA ARG A 311 0.86 -25.00 6.60
C ARG A 311 1.98 -25.51 5.66
N PRO A 312 3.14 -24.83 5.59
CA PRO A 312 3.61 -23.72 6.43
C PRO A 312 3.34 -22.30 5.88
N TYR A 313 2.47 -22.13 4.88
CA TYR A 313 2.26 -20.83 4.23
C TYR A 313 1.39 -19.88 5.07
N ILE A 314 1.95 -18.73 5.46
CA ILE A 314 1.23 -17.66 6.18
C ILE A 314 0.76 -16.62 5.14
N PRO A 315 -0.53 -16.24 5.14
CA PRO A 315 -1.03 -15.16 4.30
C PRO A 315 -0.22 -13.86 4.46
N ASN A 316 0.06 -13.19 3.34
CA ASN A 316 0.95 -12.01 3.31
C ASN A 316 0.50 -10.87 4.23
N ASP A 317 -0.81 -10.70 4.44
CA ASP A 317 -1.36 -9.67 5.32
C ASP A 317 -1.07 -9.96 6.80
N LEU A 318 -1.17 -11.22 7.21
CA LEU A 318 -0.82 -11.68 8.54
C LEU A 318 0.70 -11.63 8.76
N ASP A 319 1.51 -12.12 7.81
CA ASP A 319 2.98 -12.06 7.93
C ASP A 319 3.46 -10.61 8.06
N ARG A 320 2.90 -9.70 7.27
CA ARG A 320 3.21 -8.26 7.38
C ARG A 320 2.83 -7.69 8.73
N ALA A 321 1.65 -8.05 9.28
CA ALA A 321 1.22 -7.56 10.59
C ALA A 321 2.13 -8.06 11.71
N LEU A 322 2.51 -9.35 11.68
CA LEU A 322 3.45 -9.94 12.62
C LEU A 322 4.79 -9.20 12.63
N LEU A 323 5.36 -8.96 11.45
CA LEU A 323 6.65 -8.28 11.32
C LEU A 323 6.59 -6.82 11.79
N LEU A 324 5.54 -6.08 11.42
CA LEU A 324 5.35 -4.68 11.83
C LEU A 324 5.11 -4.54 13.34
N ASP A 325 4.29 -5.43 13.92
CA ASP A 325 4.00 -5.39 15.35
C ASP A 325 5.24 -5.77 16.18
N LEU A 326 6.04 -6.74 15.70
CA LEU A 326 7.30 -7.12 16.34
C LEU A 326 8.34 -6.00 16.24
N SER A 327 8.53 -5.41 15.06
CA SER A 327 9.49 -4.32 14.85
C SER A 327 9.16 -3.12 15.73
N ALA A 328 7.88 -2.75 15.83
CA ALA A 328 7.39 -1.67 16.68
C ALA A 328 7.67 -1.92 18.17
N ARG A 329 7.46 -3.15 18.67
CA ARG A 329 7.71 -3.51 20.08
C ARG A 329 9.19 -3.57 20.43
N LEU A 330 10.01 -4.07 19.50
CA LEU A 330 11.47 -4.09 19.65
C LEU A 330 12.10 -2.70 19.49
N GLY A 331 11.37 -1.75 18.87
CA GLY A 331 11.89 -0.42 18.56
C GLY A 331 12.97 -0.45 17.48
N VAL A 332 12.97 -1.47 16.63
CA VAL A 332 13.90 -1.65 15.50
C VAL A 332 13.15 -1.47 14.19
N TYR A 333 13.86 -0.97 13.18
CA TYR A 333 13.27 -0.79 11.85
C TYR A 333 13.17 -2.13 11.10
N ASP A 334 14.28 -2.86 11.08
CA ASP A 334 14.35 -4.17 10.44
C ASP A 334 14.53 -5.29 11.48
N VAL A 335 13.68 -6.30 11.36
CA VAL A 335 13.75 -7.52 12.17
C VAL A 335 14.73 -8.47 11.50
N ASP A 336 15.73 -8.96 12.23
CA ASP A 336 16.71 -9.87 11.66
C ASP A 336 16.10 -11.21 11.21
N GLU A 337 16.75 -11.87 10.26
CA GLU A 337 16.25 -13.08 9.63
C GLU A 337 15.98 -14.23 10.62
N HIS A 338 16.77 -14.30 11.70
CA HIS A 338 16.58 -15.33 12.73
C HIS A 338 15.32 -15.08 13.56
N LEU A 339 15.06 -13.84 13.99
CA LEU A 339 13.80 -13.48 14.64
C LEU A 339 12.58 -13.65 13.73
N ARG A 340 12.70 -13.34 12.42
CA ARG A 340 11.61 -13.59 11.46
C ARG A 340 11.27 -15.08 11.36
N TYR A 341 12.28 -15.94 11.33
CA TYR A 341 12.09 -17.39 11.32
C TYR A 341 11.36 -17.85 12.60
N LEU A 342 11.85 -17.44 13.77
CA LEU A 342 11.24 -17.80 15.06
C LEU A 342 9.79 -17.30 15.18
N LEU A 343 9.51 -16.08 14.74
CA LEU A 343 8.17 -15.50 14.74
C LEU A 343 7.20 -16.34 13.91
N ARG A 344 7.60 -16.75 12.70
CA ARG A 344 6.78 -17.56 11.79
C ARG A 344 6.58 -18.98 12.31
N ASP A 345 7.60 -19.57 12.91
CA ASP A 345 7.50 -20.90 13.53
C ASP A 345 6.55 -20.87 14.74
N HIS A 346 6.75 -19.91 15.64
CA HIS A 346 5.95 -19.74 16.84
C HIS A 346 4.48 -19.39 16.54
N PHE A 347 4.22 -18.63 15.48
CA PHE A 347 2.85 -18.37 15.01
C PHE A 347 2.04 -19.67 14.81
N TRP A 348 2.65 -20.69 14.22
CA TRP A 348 1.98 -21.97 13.98
C TRP A 348 1.80 -22.81 15.26
N GLU A 349 2.70 -22.67 16.23
CA GLU A 349 2.57 -23.26 17.55
C GLU A 349 1.36 -22.67 18.28
N VAL A 350 1.27 -21.34 18.34
CA VAL A 350 0.16 -20.63 19.00
C VAL A 350 -1.18 -20.92 18.32
N LEU A 351 -1.25 -20.90 16.99
CA LEU A 351 -2.48 -21.20 16.26
C LEU A 351 -2.96 -22.66 16.44
N GLY A 352 -2.00 -23.59 16.56
CA GLY A 352 -2.25 -25.01 16.78
C GLY A 352 -2.63 -25.35 18.22
N SER A 353 -2.20 -24.54 19.19
CA SER A 353 -2.62 -24.64 20.57
C SER A 353 -4.11 -24.27 20.68
N ARG A 354 -4.92 -25.19 21.22
CA ARG A 354 -6.34 -24.91 21.50
C ARG A 354 -6.39 -23.83 22.59
N PRO A 355 -7.20 -22.76 22.45
CA PRO A 355 -7.47 -21.89 23.59
C PRO A 355 -8.06 -22.76 24.70
N SER A 356 -7.44 -22.71 25.88
CA SER A 356 -7.83 -23.48 27.07
C SER A 356 -9.13 -22.96 27.66
#